data_AF-A0A1X7SE83-F1
#
_entry.id   AF-A0A1X7SE83-F1
#
_cell.length_a   1.000
_cell.length_b   1.000
_cell.length_c   1.000
_cell.angle_alpha   90.00
_cell.angle_beta   90.00
_cell.angle_gamma   90.00
#
_symmetry.space_group_name_H-M   'P 1'
#
loop_
_entity.id
_entity.type
_entity.pdbx_description
1 polymer ?
#
loop_
_entity_poly.entity_id
_entity_poly.type
_entity_poly.pdbx_seq_one_letter_code
_entity_poly.pdbx_strand_id
1 'polypeptide(L)' 'MIKAITAVENGTSIRHASELYAVPKSTLYDRVVGRVQHGTRPGPLSYLSEEEEEELVSFLIGCANIGYPHTIAQILGI' A
#
# COMPACT_ATOMS: atom_id res chain seq x y z
N MET A 1 12.82 2.98 -6.62
CA MET A 1 12.69 1.87 -5.65
C MET A 1 12.48 0.52 -6.33
N ILE A 2 11.40 0.29 -7.08
CA ILE A 2 11.10 -1.00 -7.75
C ILE A 2 12.27 -1.54 -8.59
N LYS A 3 12.89 -0.68 -9.40
CA LYS A 3 14.08 -1.04 -10.21
C LYS A 3 15.28 -1.52 -9.38
N ALA A 4 15.43 -1.01 -8.15
CA ALA A 4 16.52 -1.38 -7.26
C ALA A 4 16.25 -2.69 -6.52
N ILE A 5 14.99 -2.99 -6.18
CA ILE A 5 14.57 -4.27 -5.59
C ILE A 5 14.74 -5.39 -6.61
N THR A 6 14.17 -5.20 -7.80
CA THR A 6 14.26 -6.17 -8.91
C THR A 6 15.71 -6.46 -9.30
N ALA A 7 16.60 -5.47 -9.30
CA ALA A 7 18.01 -5.70 -9.54
C ALA A 7 18.65 -6.63 -8.49
N VAL A 8 18.27 -6.51 -7.22
CA VAL A 8 18.78 -7.38 -6.15
C VAL A 8 18.19 -8.79 -6.27
N GLU A 9 16.92 -8.91 -6.60
CA GLU A 9 16.27 -10.20 -6.90
C GLU A 9 16.93 -10.90 -8.09
N ASN A 10 17.38 -10.13 -9.09
CA ASN A 10 18.13 -10.62 -10.25
C ASN A 10 19.61 -10.95 -9.93
N GLY A 11 20.03 -10.90 -8.66
CA GLY A 11 21.36 -11.34 -8.21
C GLY A 11 22.41 -10.24 -8.07
N THR A 12 22.07 -8.96 -8.26
CA THR A 12 23.02 -7.88 -7.96
C THR A 12 23.15 -7.66 -6.44
N SER A 13 24.34 -7.26 -5.99
CA SER A 13 24.53 -6.98 -4.56
C SER A 13 23.75 -5.73 -4.13
N ILE A 14 23.23 -5.73 -2.90
CA ILE A 14 22.51 -4.60 -2.29
C ILE A 14 23.33 -3.30 -2.38
N ARG A 15 24.66 -3.38 -2.19
CA ARG A 15 25.55 -2.23 -2.29
C ARG A 15 25.59 -1.68 -3.72
N HIS A 16 25.78 -2.56 -4.70
CA HIS A 16 25.85 -2.15 -6.10
C HIS A 16 24.51 -1.58 -6.59
N ALA A 17 23.38 -2.21 -6.22
CA ALA A 17 22.05 -1.69 -6.52
C ALA A 17 21.78 -0.34 -5.83
N SER A 18 22.26 -0.15 -4.60
CA SER A 18 22.15 1.11 -3.85
C SER A 18 22.88 2.26 -4.58
N GLU A 19 24.11 2.02 -5.04
CA GLU A 19 24.90 2.99 -5.80
C GLU A 19 24.29 3.26 -7.18
N LEU A 20 23.88 2.20 -7.91
CA LEU A 20 23.37 2.29 -9.28
C LEU A 20 22.01 2.99 -9.39
N TYR A 21 21.13 2.81 -8.39
CA TYR A 21 19.80 3.43 -8.37
C TYR A 21 19.68 4.60 -7.39
N ALA A 22 20.79 5.04 -6.79
CA ALA A 22 20.84 6.12 -5.80
C ALA A 22 19.80 5.96 -4.67
N VAL A 23 19.63 4.73 -4.17
CA VAL A 23 18.73 4.41 -3.05
C VAL A 23 19.57 4.10 -1.81
N PRO A 24 19.26 4.63 -0.61
CA PRO A 24 20.01 4.30 0.60
C PRO A 24 20.04 2.79 0.87
N LYS A 25 21.21 2.27 1.26
CA LYS A 25 21.43 0.85 1.50
C LYS A 25 20.45 0.27 2.53
N SER A 26 20.21 0.97 3.64
CA SER A 26 19.27 0.56 4.69
C SER A 26 17.85 0.45 4.16
N THR A 27 17.39 1.49 3.44
CA THR A 27 16.08 1.56 2.78
C THR A 27 15.86 0.42 1.79
N LEU A 28 16.89 0.05 1.03
CA LEU A 28 16.83 -1.08 0.11
C LEU A 28 16.82 -2.41 0.87
N TYR A 29 17.69 -2.58 1.86
CA TYR A 29 17.77 -3.77 2.69
C TYR A 29 16.45 -4.07 3.42
N ASP A 30 15.82 -3.07 4.03
CA ASP A 30 14.55 -3.26 4.77
C ASP A 30 13.43 -3.75 3.85
N ARG A 31 13.44 -3.38 2.57
CA ARG A 31 12.47 -3.86 1.57
C ARG A 31 12.80 -5.25 1.06
N VAL A 32 14.08 -5.56 0.85
CA VAL A 32 14.52 -6.91 0.41
C VAL A 32 14.28 -7.95 1.50
N VAL A 33 14.48 -7.61 2.77
CA VAL A 33 14.23 -8.51 3.91
C VAL A 33 12.73 -8.58 4.27
N GLY A 34 11.89 -7.72 3.71
CA GLY A 34 10.45 -7.71 3.96
C GLY A 34 10.02 -7.00 5.25
N ARG A 35 10.91 -6.22 5.89
CA ARG A 35 10.55 -5.36 7.03
C ARG A 35 9.61 -4.23 6.62
N VAL A 36 9.76 -3.75 5.39
CA VAL A 36 8.92 -2.71 4.81
C VAL A 36 8.43 -3.20 3.46
N GLN A 37 7.13 -3.41 3.32
CA GLN A 37 6.55 -3.71 2.03
C GLN A 37 6.49 -2.43 1.19
N HIS A 38 6.94 -2.51 -0.06
CA HIS A 38 6.90 -1.34 -0.94
C HIS A 38 5.46 -1.06 -1.39
N GLY A 39 5.05 0.20 -1.36
CA GLY A 39 3.71 0.62 -1.80
C GLY A 39 2.67 0.63 -0.69
N THR A 40 3.00 0.19 0.52
CA THR A 40 2.10 0.34 1.66
C THR A 40 2.02 1.79 2.12
N ARG A 41 0.83 2.21 2.55
CA ARG A 41 0.63 3.53 3.13
C ARG A 41 1.05 3.47 4.61
N PRO A 42 2.00 4.30 5.06
CA PRO A 42 2.38 4.34 6.46
C PRO A 42 1.19 4.84 7.30
N GLY A 43 0.83 4.09 8.34
CA GLY A 43 -0.32 4.41 9.19
C GLY A 43 -0.67 3.25 10.11
N PRO A 44 -1.68 3.44 10.99
CA PRO A 44 -2.27 2.33 11.74
C PRO A 44 -2.85 1.28 10.78
N LEU A 45 -2.99 0.05 11.28
CA LEU A 45 -3.68 -1.02 10.56
C LEU A 45 -5.09 -0.58 10.18
N SER A 46 -5.54 -0.97 8.99
CA SER A 46 -6.93 -0.76 8.58
C SER A 46 -7.87 -1.51 9.53
N TYR A 47 -9.01 -0.91 9.83
CA TYR A 47 -10.05 -1.55 10.64
C TYR A 47 -10.79 -2.65 9.85
N LEU A 48 -10.89 -2.46 8.54
CA LEU A 48 -11.51 -3.38 7.61
C LEU A 48 -10.43 -4.06 6.75
N SER A 49 -10.73 -5.28 6.33
CA SER A 49 -9.98 -5.96 5.27
C SER A 49 -10.22 -5.27 3.91
N GLU A 50 -9.31 -5.50 2.96
CA GLU A 50 -9.44 -4.93 1.60
C GLU A 50 -10.76 -5.36 0.94
N GLU A 51 -11.21 -6.60 1.19
CA GLU A 51 -12.46 -7.15 0.66
C GLU A 51 -13.68 -6.43 1.25
N GLU A 52 -13.70 -6.21 2.57
CA GLU A 52 -14.78 -5.47 3.25
C GLU A 52 -14.83 -4.00 2.82
N GLU A 53 -13.66 -3.36 2.62
CA GLU A 53 -13.60 -1.99 2.11
C GLU A 53 -14.15 -1.91 0.68
N GLU A 54 -13.84 -2.88 -0.18
CA GLU A 54 -14.34 -2.93 -1.56
C GLU A 54 -15.87 -3.12 -1.60
N GLU A 55 -16.41 -4.02 -0.78
CA GLU A 55 -17.85 -4.21 -0.65
C GLU A 55 -18.53 -2.91 -0.20
N LEU A 56 -18.00 -2.25 0.84
CA LEU A 56 -18.54 -0.99 1.35
C LEU A 56 -18.51 0.12 0.29
N VAL A 57 -17.40 0.26 -0.44
CA VAL A 57 -17.27 1.25 -1.52
C VAL A 57 -18.29 0.99 -2.63
N SER A 58 -18.44 -0.27 -3.05
CA SER A 58 -19.38 -0.64 -4.11
C SER A 58 -20.82 -0.30 -3.72
N PHE A 59 -21.19 -0.57 -2.47
CA PHE A 59 -22.50 -0.22 -1.90
C PHE A 59 -22.72 1.29 -1.88
N LEU A 60 -21.76 2.07 -1.36
CA LEU A 60 -21.88 3.52 -1.26
C LEU A 60 -22.00 4.20 -2.63
N ILE A 61 -21.24 3.74 -3.62
CA ILE A 61 -21.34 4.24 -5.00
C ILE A 61 -22.71 3.88 -5.59
N GLY A 62 -23.18 2.64 -5.37
CA GLY A 62 -24.53 2.22 -5.79
C GLY A 62 -25.62 3.11 -5.21
N CYS A 63 -25.58 3.37 -3.90
CA CYS A 63 -26.48 4.26 -3.18
C CYS A 63 -26.43 5.69 -3.73
N ALA A 64 -25.23 6.24 -3.97
CA ALA A 64 -25.08 7.57 -4.54
C ALA A 64 -25.68 7.67 -5.95
N ASN A 65 -25.50 6.65 -6.80
CA ASN A 65 -26.02 6.63 -8.16
C ASN A 65 -27.55 6.60 -8.24
N ILE A 66 -28.23 6.01 -7.26
CA ILE A 66 -29.70 6.02 -7.16
C ILE A 66 -30.26 7.26 -6.44
N GLY A 67 -29.40 8.23 -6.12
CA GLY A 67 -29.78 9.49 -5.46
C GLY A 67 -29.90 9.39 -3.94
N TYR A 68 -29.32 8.35 -3.33
CA TYR A 68 -29.32 8.14 -1.89
C TYR A 68 -27.89 8.08 -1.31
N PRO A 69 -27.09 9.16 -1.40
CA PRO A 69 -25.74 9.16 -0.87
C PRO A 69 -25.75 9.08 0.68
N HIS A 70 -24.82 8.31 1.24
CA HIS A 70 -24.67 8.17 2.68
C HIS A 70 -23.59 9.11 3.24
N THR A 71 -23.84 9.63 4.44
CA THR A 71 -22.87 10.41 5.21
C THR A 71 -22.07 9.54 6.16
N ILE A 72 -20.93 10.04 6.64
CA ILE A 72 -20.05 9.33 7.59
C ILE A 72 -20.81 8.91 8.86
N ALA A 73 -21.69 9.78 9.38
CA ALA A 73 -22.49 9.50 10.57
C ALA A 73 -23.43 8.29 10.36
N GLN A 74 -24.07 8.19 9.19
CA GLN A 74 -24.96 7.08 8.86
C GLN A 74 -24.22 5.74 8.72
N ILE A 75 -22.97 5.78 8.26
CA ILE A 75 -22.13 4.59 8.06
C ILE A 75 -21.55 4.11 9.38
N LEU A 76 -21.06 5.04 10.21
CA LEU A 76 -20.41 4.71 11.48
C LEU A 76 -21.38 4.53 12.65
N GLY A 77 -22.66 4.87 12.47
CA GLY A 77 -23.68 4.78 13.52
C GLY A 77 -23.42 5.73 14.71
N ILE A 78 -22.80 6.90 14.44
CA ILE A 78 -22.42 7.91 15.43
C ILE A 78 -23.33 9.13 15.31
#